data_AF-A0A6N0I0A4-F1
#
_entry.id   AF-A0A6N0I0A4-F1
#
_cell.length_a   1.000
_cell.length_b   1.000
_cell.length_c   1.000
_cell.angle_alpha   90.00
_cell.angle_beta   90.00
_cell.angle_gamma   90.00
#
_symmetry.space_group_name_H-M   'P 1'
#
loop_
_entity.id
_entity.type
_entity.pdbx_description
1 polymer ?
#
loop_
_entity_poly.entity_id
_entity_poly.type
_entity_poly.pdbx_seq_one_letter_code
_entity_poly.pdbx_strand_id
1 'polypeptide(L)'
;MSEAKFKSDPNGLHFAAGALIGGVTGLLLTNFGYGEWNSAVTGLIATCVVGAMKAFRDASHYPQSTALKNGALIAAGGLITPLMLLI
;
A
#
# COMPACT_ATOMS: atom_id res chain seq x y z
N MET A 1 -0.43 -30.81 -13.85
CA MET A 1 -0.72 -29.37 -13.63
C MET A 1 0.41 -28.84 -12.78
N SER A 2 1.08 -27.77 -13.21
CA SER A 2 2.35 -27.27 -12.62
C SER A 2 2.22 -26.94 -11.13
N GLU A 3 2.91 -27.68 -10.26
CA GLU A 3 3.09 -27.40 -8.82
C GLU A 3 4.10 -26.28 -8.57
N ALA A 4 4.07 -25.21 -9.35
CA ALA A 4 4.81 -24.00 -9.04
C ALA A 4 4.04 -23.23 -7.96
N LYS A 5 4.19 -23.63 -6.69
CA LYS A 5 3.85 -22.75 -5.55
C LYS A 5 4.70 -21.48 -5.73
N PHE A 6 4.10 -20.44 -6.29
CA PHE A 6 4.73 -19.12 -6.36
C PHE A 6 5.25 -18.80 -4.98
N LYS A 7 6.58 -18.64 -4.87
CA LYS A 7 7.23 -18.24 -3.64
C LYS A 7 6.67 -16.85 -3.32
N SER A 8 5.73 -16.80 -2.37
CA SER A 8 5.09 -15.55 -1.95
C SER A 8 6.18 -14.67 -1.36
N ASP A 9 6.74 -13.78 -2.17
CA ASP A 9 7.70 -12.79 -1.70
C ASP A 9 6.98 -11.84 -0.74
N PRO A 10 7.28 -11.88 0.58
CA PRO A 10 6.53 -11.12 1.59
C PRO A 10 6.58 -9.62 1.32
N ASN A 11 7.69 -9.14 0.74
CA ASN A 11 7.87 -7.73 0.37
C ASN A 11 6.93 -7.32 -0.78
N GLY A 12 6.78 -8.18 -1.79
CA GLY A 12 5.89 -7.93 -2.92
C GLY A 12 4.43 -7.92 -2.50
N LEU A 13 4.06 -8.75 -1.53
CA LEU A 13 2.70 -8.76 -0.96
C LEU A 13 2.38 -7.47 -0.19
N HIS A 14 3.34 -6.95 0.60
CA HIS A 14 3.16 -5.67 1.30
C HIS A 14 3.02 -4.50 0.32
N PHE A 15 3.81 -4.48 -0.75
CA PHE A 15 3.67 -3.49 -1.82
C PHE A 15 2.32 -3.59 -2.55
N ALA A 16 1.90 -4.79 -2.94
CA ALA A 16 0.63 -5.01 -3.61
C ALA A 16 -0.57 -4.63 -2.72
N ALA A 17 -0.50 -4.92 -1.41
CA ALA A 17 -1.51 -4.48 -0.45
C ALA A 17 -1.59 -2.95 -0.39
N GLY A 18 -0.45 -2.27 -0.38
CA GLY A 18 -0.38 -0.82 -0.50
C GLY A 18 -1.04 -0.28 -1.77
N ALA A 19 -0.66 -0.82 -2.93
CA ALA A 19 -1.21 -0.41 -4.22
C ALA A 19 -2.73 -0.63 -4.29
N LEU A 20 -3.22 -1.75 -3.75
CA LEU A 20 -4.64 -2.06 -3.72
C LEU A 20 -5.42 -1.12 -2.79
N ILE A 21 -4.92 -0.86 -1.57
CA ILE A 21 -5.58 0.05 -0.63
C ILE A 21 -5.62 1.47 -1.22
N GLY A 22 -4.51 1.95 -1.78
CA GLY A 22 -4.44 3.28 -2.40
C GLY A 22 -5.36 3.39 -3.61
N GLY A 23 -5.33 2.39 -4.50
CA GLY A 23 -6.14 2.35 -5.70
C GLY A 23 -7.64 2.24 -5.42
N VAL A 24 -8.06 1.36 -4.51
CA VAL A 24 -9.48 1.20 -4.14
C VAL A 24 -10.00 2.45 -3.44
N THR A 25 -9.23 3.03 -2.52
CA THR A 25 -9.61 4.27 -1.84
C THR A 25 -9.74 5.43 -2.83
N GLY A 26 -8.77 5.58 -3.73
CA GLY A 26 -8.82 6.58 -4.78
C GLY A 26 -10.03 6.40 -5.71
N LEU A 27 -10.26 5.16 -6.18
CA LEU A 27 -11.37 4.86 -7.08
C LEU A 27 -12.74 5.11 -6.43
N LEU A 28 -12.91 4.75 -5.14
CA LEU A 28 -14.13 5.06 -4.40
C LEU A 28 -14.36 6.57 -4.30
N LEU A 29 -13.35 7.33 -3.90
CA LEU A 29 -13.46 8.78 -3.73
C LEU A 29 -13.77 9.48 -5.06
N THR A 30 -13.16 9.05 -6.16
CA THR A 30 -13.47 9.57 -7.49
C THR A 30 -14.91 9.25 -7.91
N ASN A 31 -15.45 8.07 -7.56
CA ASN A 31 -16.87 7.75 -7.79
C ASN A 31 -17.83 8.62 -6.97
N PHE A 32 -17.40 9.15 -5.82
CA PHE A 32 -18.17 10.12 -5.03
C PHE A 32 -18.04 11.57 -5.52
N GLY A 33 -17.33 11.81 -6.62
CA GLY A 33 -17.14 13.13 -7.21
C GLY A 33 -15.96 13.93 -6.64
N TYR A 34 -15.08 13.30 -5.85
CA TYR A 34 -13.81 13.92 -5.48
C TYR A 34 -12.87 13.95 -6.68
N GLY A 35 -12.14 15.06 -6.86
CA GLY A 35 -11.16 15.19 -7.94
C GLY A 35 -10.10 14.08 -7.88
N GLU A 36 -9.63 13.63 -9.04
CA GLU A 36 -8.71 12.48 -9.18
C GLU A 36 -7.44 12.66 -8.34
N TRP A 37 -6.86 13.86 -8.36
CA TRP A 37 -5.69 14.19 -7.55
C TRP A 37 -5.95 14.09 -6.05
N ASN A 38 -7.04 14.68 -5.56
CA ASN A 38 -7.41 14.61 -4.15
C ASN A 38 -7.69 13.16 -3.73
N SER A 39 -8.36 12.39 -4.59
CA SER A 39 -8.68 10.98 -4.37
C SER A 39 -7.41 10.13 -4.25
N ALA A 40 -6.45 10.32 -5.14
CA ALA A 40 -5.17 9.61 -5.12
C ALA A 40 -4.30 10.00 -3.92
N VAL A 41 -4.28 11.28 -3.53
CA VAL A 41 -3.58 11.74 -2.32
C VAL A 41 -4.23 11.17 -1.07
N THR A 42 -5.57 11.12 -0.99
CA THR A 42 -6.26 10.48 0.14
C THR A 42 -6.00 8.97 0.18
N GLY A 43 -5.96 8.30 -0.98
CA GLY A 43 -5.54 6.90 -1.08
C GLY A 43 -4.10 6.68 -0.59
N LEU A 44 -3.18 7.58 -0.94
CA LEU A 44 -1.81 7.56 -0.45
C LEU A 44 -1.77 7.73 1.09
N ILE A 45 -2.49 8.70 1.63
CA ILE A 45 -2.58 8.91 3.09
C ILE A 45 -3.12 7.65 3.78
N ALA A 46 -4.16 7.03 3.24
CA ALA A 46 -4.72 5.79 3.79
C ALA A 46 -3.66 4.67 3.81
N THR A 47 -2.89 4.51 2.75
CA THR A 47 -1.80 3.52 2.71
C THR A 47 -0.67 3.82 3.67
N CYS A 48 -0.31 5.09 3.88
CA CYS A 48 0.67 5.50 4.87
C CYS A 48 0.20 5.18 6.30
N VAL A 49 -1.08 5.43 6.61
CA VAL A 49 -1.66 5.10 7.92
C VAL A 49 -1.67 3.58 8.14
N VAL A 50 -2.10 2.79 7.14
CA VAL A 50 -2.08 1.33 7.24
C VAL A 50 -0.64 0.80 7.37
N GLY A 51 0.30 1.35 6.61
CA GLY A 51 1.73 1.02 6.70
C GLY A 51 2.30 1.34 8.08
N ALA A 52 1.97 2.49 8.66
CA ALA A 52 2.37 2.88 10.02
C ALA A 52 1.76 1.93 11.06
N MET A 53 0.46 1.67 11.02
CA MET A 53 -0.20 0.72 11.92
C MET A 53 0.41 -0.68 11.83
N LYS A 54 0.72 -1.14 10.61
CA LYS A 54 1.40 -2.42 10.38
C LYS A 54 2.81 -2.42 10.96
N ALA A 55 3.58 -1.34 10.79
CA ALA A 55 4.90 -1.20 11.39
C ALA A 55 4.83 -1.21 12.93
N PHE A 56 3.87 -0.50 13.54
CA PHE A 56 3.66 -0.54 14.99
C PHE A 56 3.27 -1.93 15.48
N ARG A 57 2.39 -2.63 14.75
CA ARG A 57 2.00 -4.01 15.07
C ARG A 57 3.20 -4.95 14.98
N ASP A 58 3.97 -4.86 13.90
CA ASP A 58 5.11 -5.75 13.64
C ASP A 58 6.32 -5.42 14.52
N ALA A 59 6.47 -4.19 15.02
CA ALA A 59 7.53 -3.80 15.95
C ALA A 59 7.50 -4.55 17.29
N SER A 60 6.34 -5.14 17.64
CA SER A 60 6.20 -6.00 18.82
C SER A 60 6.67 -7.44 18.61
N HIS A 61 6.82 -7.89 17.36
CA HIS A 61 7.15 -9.29 17.02
C HIS A 61 8.43 -9.43 16.18
N TYR A 62 8.89 -8.36 15.53
CA TYR A 62 10.03 -8.37 14.60
C TYR A 62 11.00 -7.21 14.92
N PRO A 63 12.26 -7.29 14.44
CA PRO A 63 13.20 -6.18 14.54
C PRO A 63 12.60 -4.91 13.91
N GLN A 64 12.86 -3.75 14.54
CA GLN A 64 12.33 -2.45 14.09
C GLN A 64 12.65 -2.18 12.61
N SER A 65 13.81 -2.59 12.12
CA SER A 65 14.19 -2.44 10.71
C SER A 65 13.27 -3.22 9.75
N THR A 66 12.80 -4.40 10.16
CA THR A 66 11.91 -5.25 9.36
C THR A 66 10.47 -4.73 9.43
N ALA A 67 10.03 -4.34 10.63
CA ALA A 67 8.72 -3.73 10.84
C ALA A 67 8.55 -2.43 10.04
N LEU A 68 9.57 -1.56 10.07
CA LEU A 68 9.59 -0.32 9.30
C LEU A 68 9.61 -0.61 7.79
N LYS A 69 10.39 -1.59 7.34
CA LYS A 69 10.43 -1.99 5.93
C LYS A 69 9.07 -2.48 5.44
N ASN A 70 8.36 -3.31 6.21
CA ASN A 70 7.02 -3.78 5.85
C ASN A 70 6.02 -2.62 5.73
N GLY A 71 6.04 -1.69 6.70
CA GLY A 71 5.19 -0.50 6.66
C GLY A 71 5.52 0.43 5.49
N ALA A 72 6.81 0.64 5.23
CA ALA A 72 7.29 1.46 4.12
C ALA A 72 6.92 0.86 2.76
N LEU A 73 6.95 -0.47 2.61
CA LEU A 73 6.52 -1.15 1.38
C LEU A 73 5.03 -0.95 1.10
N ILE A 74 4.18 -0.96 2.13
CA ILE A 74 2.75 -0.65 1.99
C ILE A 74 2.55 0.80 1.57
N ALA A 75 3.26 1.74 2.20
CA ALA A 75 3.19 3.15 1.80
C ALA A 75 3.70 3.39 0.36
N ALA A 76 4.79 2.72 -0.03
CA ALA A 76 5.34 2.78 -1.38
C ALA A 76 4.39 2.20 -2.43
N GLY A 77 3.65 1.14 -2.08
CA GLY A 77 2.59 0.59 -2.92
C GLY A 77 1.50 1.61 -3.24
N GLY A 78 1.05 2.36 -2.24
CA GLY A 78 0.03 3.40 -2.43
C GLY A 78 0.46 4.55 -3.34
N LEU A 79 1.77 4.81 -3.41
CA LEU A 79 2.39 5.86 -4.22
C LEU A 79 2.23 5.61 -5.73
N ILE A 80 1.93 4.38 -6.15
CA ILE A 80 1.70 4.07 -7.56
C ILE A 80 0.47 4.80 -8.12
N THR A 81 -0.55 5.01 -7.29
CA THR A 81 -1.81 5.64 -7.71
C THR A 81 -1.62 7.10 -8.12
N PRO A 82 -1.00 7.98 -7.29
CA PRO A 82 -0.68 9.34 -7.72
C PRO A 82 0.42 9.39 -8.80
N LEU A 83 1.38 8.45 -8.81
CA LEU A 83 2.38 8.37 -9.90
C LEU A 83 1.73 8.15 -11.26
N MET A 84 0.75 7.25 -11.34
CA MET A 84 0.03 6.97 -12.59
C MET A 84 -0.80 8.16 -13.08
N LEU A 85 -1.21 9.07 -12.20
CA LEU A 85 -1.91 10.30 -12.59
C LEU A 85 -0.97 11.41 -13.08
N LEU A 86 0.34 11.29 -12.83
CA LEU A 86 1.35 12.27 -13.25
C LEU A 86 1.98 11.93 -14.62
N ILE A 87 1.73 10.73 -15.15
CA ILE A 87 2.26 10.22 -16.43
C ILE A 87 1.16 10.34 -17.48
#